data_AF-A0A7Y2ZF87-F1
#
_entry.id   AF-A0A7Y2ZF87-F1
#
_cell.length_a   1.000
_cell.length_b   1.000
_cell.length_c   1.000
_cell.angle_alpha   90.00
_cell.angle_beta   90.00
_cell.angle_gamma   90.00
#
_symmetry.space_group_name_H-M   'P 1'
#
loop_
_entity.id
_entity.type
_entity.pdbx_description
1 polymer ?
#
loop_
_entity_poly.entity_id
_entity_poly.type
_entity_poly.pdbx_seq_one_letter_code
_entity_poly.pdbx_strand_id
1 'polypeptide(L)'
;MQMLIAVVNDPDKIDEILSGFLELGITGATVLSSEGMGRVLSHDIPIFAGLQTLLTGSRPQNRTLFSVVTDEKLEPAFALLQDVCGDLDDPATGIAFSLPVTKVVGLAPELGESAGPA
;
A
#
# COMPACT_ATOMS: atom_id res chain seq x y z
N MET A 1 -5.40 15.07 -7.93
CA MET A 1 -4.60 13.83 -8.03
C MET A 1 -3.83 13.67 -6.73
N GLN A 2 -3.76 12.44 -6.24
CA GLN A 2 -3.03 12.09 -5.03
C GLN A 2 -2.07 10.94 -5.31
N MET A 3 -0.98 10.89 -4.56
CA MET A 3 -0.16 9.71 -4.42
C MET A 3 -0.70 8.92 -3.23
N LEU A 4 -1.38 7.80 -3.49
CA LEU A 4 -1.74 6.82 -2.49
C LEU A 4 -0.50 6.02 -2.11
N ILE A 5 -0.24 5.95 -0.81
CA ILE A 5 0.82 5.14 -0.22
C ILE A 5 0.15 4.18 0.76
N ALA A 6 0.34 2.88 0.54
CA ALA A 6 -0.17 1.84 1.43
C ALA A 6 0.97 0.93 1.90
N VAL A 7 1.18 0.84 3.20
CA VAL A 7 2.08 -0.14 3.82
C VAL A 7 1.24 -1.33 4.25
N VAL A 8 1.34 -2.41 3.51
CA VAL A 8 0.59 -3.65 3.71
C VAL A 8 1.41 -4.59 4.59
N ASN A 9 0.86 -4.98 5.75
CA ASN A 9 1.55 -5.87 6.69
C ASN A 9 1.61 -7.33 6.20
N ASP A 10 0.60 -7.79 5.44
CA ASP A 10 0.58 -9.13 4.87
C ASP A 10 0.92 -9.10 3.36
N PRO A 11 2.12 -9.54 2.94
CA PRO A 11 2.51 -9.55 1.53
C PRO A 11 1.60 -10.39 0.64
N ASP A 12 0.92 -11.39 1.18
CA ASP A 12 0.04 -12.29 0.42
C ASP A 12 -1.21 -11.56 -0.11
N LYS A 13 -1.53 -10.39 0.46
CA LYS A 13 -2.68 -9.55 0.07
C LYS A 13 -2.39 -8.64 -1.13
N ILE A 14 -1.13 -8.53 -1.57
CA ILE A 14 -0.76 -7.57 -2.62
C ILE A 14 -1.45 -7.87 -3.95
N ASP A 15 -1.54 -9.15 -4.34
CA ASP A 15 -2.14 -9.52 -5.62
C ASP A 15 -3.64 -9.17 -5.66
N GLU A 16 -4.33 -9.31 -4.53
CA GLU A 16 -5.74 -8.95 -4.38
C GLU A 16 -5.95 -7.43 -4.45
N ILE A 17 -5.11 -6.65 -3.76
CA ILE A 17 -5.13 -5.17 -3.82
C ILE A 17 -4.88 -4.68 -5.25
N LEU A 18 -3.86 -5.23 -5.93
CA LEU A 18 -3.54 -4.84 -7.30
C LEU A 18 -4.66 -5.21 -8.28
N SER A 19 -5.32 -6.35 -8.08
CA SER A 19 -6.47 -6.76 -8.89
C SER A 19 -7.65 -5.81 -8.69
N GLY A 20 -7.99 -5.48 -7.45
CA GLY A 20 -9.05 -4.51 -7.16
C GLY A 20 -8.72 -3.09 -7.65
N PHE A 21 -7.45 -2.69 -7.66
CA PHE A 21 -7.03 -1.44 -8.29
C PHE A 21 -7.37 -1.40 -9.78
N LEU A 22 -7.10 -2.49 -10.51
CA LEU A 22 -7.46 -2.57 -11.93
C LEU A 22 -8.99 -2.45 -12.13
N GLU A 23 -9.79 -3.06 -11.27
CA GLU A 23 -11.26 -2.96 -11.30
C GLU A 23 -11.76 -1.54 -11.02
N LEU A 24 -11.06 -0.80 -10.15
CA LEU A 24 -11.29 0.63 -9.89
C LEU A 24 -10.72 1.55 -10.98
N GLY A 25 -10.10 0.99 -12.03
CA GLY A 25 -9.44 1.75 -13.10
C GLY A 25 -8.14 2.42 -12.65
N ILE A 26 -7.53 1.99 -11.56
CA ILE A 26 -6.19 2.39 -11.11
C ILE A 26 -5.19 1.47 -11.81
N THR A 27 -4.60 1.93 -12.90
CA THR A 27 -3.83 1.08 -13.83
C THR A 27 -2.34 1.02 -13.55
N GLY A 28 -1.85 1.74 -12.54
CA GLY A 28 -0.44 1.79 -12.19
C GLY A 28 -0.20 1.77 -10.69
N ALA A 29 0.66 0.87 -10.25
CA ALA A 29 1.20 0.85 -8.89
C ALA A 29 2.65 0.36 -8.92
N THR A 30 3.46 0.84 -7.97
CA THR A 30 4.82 0.37 -7.72
C THR A 30 4.87 -0.28 -6.35
N VAL A 31 5.39 -1.51 -6.27
CA VAL A 31 5.49 -2.27 -5.02
C VAL A 31 6.95 -2.32 -4.56
N LEU A 32 7.19 -1.96 -3.31
CA LEU A 32 8.49 -1.93 -2.66
C LEU A 32 8.54 -2.94 -1.51
N SER A 33 9.67 -3.61 -1.33
CA SER A 33 9.98 -4.31 -0.07
C SER A 33 10.15 -3.29 1.05
N SER A 34 9.52 -3.51 2.20
CA SER A 34 9.59 -2.61 3.35
C SER A 34 9.56 -3.37 4.67
N GLU A 35 9.99 -2.73 5.75
CA GLU A 35 9.96 -3.30 7.10
C GLU A 35 9.41 -2.29 8.08
N GLY A 36 8.60 -2.76 9.03
CA GLY A 36 8.09 -1.92 10.12
C GLY A 36 9.17 -1.65 11.16
N MET A 37 9.14 -0.47 11.76
CA MET A 37 10.11 -0.04 12.78
C MET A 37 10.25 -1.03 13.94
N GLY A 38 9.15 -1.59 14.44
CA GLY A 38 9.19 -2.53 15.56
C GLY A 38 10.14 -3.71 15.27
N ARG A 39 10.09 -4.24 14.05
CA ARG A 39 10.95 -5.34 13.62
C ARG A 39 12.42 -4.93 13.60
N VAL A 40 12.74 -3.81 12.95
CA VAL A 40 14.12 -3.27 12.88
C VAL A 40 14.70 -3.10 14.28
N LEU A 41 13.94 -2.48 15.20
CA LEU A 41 14.38 -2.28 16.58
C LEU A 41 14.58 -3.61 17.32
N SER A 42 13.68 -4.58 17.14
CA SER A 42 13.71 -5.85 17.86
C SER A 42 14.86 -6.79 17.46
N HIS A 43 15.35 -6.66 16.23
CA HIS A 43 16.37 -7.53 15.65
C HIS A 43 17.77 -6.88 15.69
N ASP A 44 17.86 -5.59 15.37
CA ASP A 44 19.16 -4.93 15.17
C ASP A 44 19.66 -4.21 16.41
N ILE A 45 18.80 -3.99 17.42
CA ILE A 45 19.17 -3.24 18.63
C ILE A 45 18.92 -4.10 19.90
N PRO A 46 19.99 -4.61 20.55
CA PRO A 46 19.87 -5.56 21.66
C PRO A 46 19.04 -5.09 22.86
N ILE A 47 18.99 -3.78 23.13
CA ILE A 47 18.21 -3.22 24.25
C ILE A 47 16.69 -3.39 24.04
N PHE A 48 16.26 -3.58 22.80
CA PHE A 48 14.84 -3.74 22.42
C PHE A 48 14.46 -5.21 22.16
N ALA A 49 15.27 -6.19 22.57
CA ALA A 49 14.92 -7.61 22.42
C ALA A 49 13.57 -7.98 23.08
N GLY A 50 13.18 -7.28 24.17
CA GLY A 50 11.87 -7.46 24.82
C GLY A 50 10.66 -7.03 23.97
N LEU A 51 10.89 -6.26 22.90
CA LEU A 51 9.85 -5.86 21.94
C LEU A 51 9.40 -7.03 21.05
N GLN A 52 10.22 -8.08 20.90
CA GLN A 52 9.89 -9.25 20.08
C GLN A 52 8.57 -9.91 20.52
N THR A 53 8.33 -10.00 21.83
CA THR A 53 7.09 -10.53 22.40
C THR A 53 5.86 -9.68 22.10
N LEU A 54 6.02 -8.37 21.91
CA LEU A 54 4.93 -7.46 21.51
C LEU A 54 4.67 -7.49 19.99
N LEU A 55 5.65 -7.96 19.21
CA LEU A 55 5.57 -8.11 17.76
C LEU A 55 5.10 -9.51 17.33
N THR A 56 4.70 -10.34 18.28
CA THR A 56 4.15 -11.68 18.04
C THR A 56 2.93 -11.57 17.11
N GLY A 57 3.05 -12.09 15.89
CA GLY A 57 2.01 -11.97 14.85
C GLY A 57 2.36 -11.02 13.69
N SER A 58 3.39 -10.17 13.84
CA SER A 58 3.92 -9.38 12.71
C SER A 58 4.65 -10.27 11.71
N ARG A 59 4.33 -10.12 10.41
CA ARG A 59 5.00 -10.86 9.34
C ARG A 59 6.41 -10.32 9.12
N PRO A 60 7.34 -11.14 8.57
CA PRO A 60 8.73 -10.76 8.47
C PRO A 60 9.01 -9.61 7.50
N GLN A 61 8.11 -9.35 6.56
CA GLN A 61 8.27 -8.33 5.55
C GLN A 61 6.93 -7.67 5.26
N ASN A 62 6.95 -6.34 5.13
CA ASN A 62 5.82 -5.57 4.65
C ASN A 62 6.02 -5.28 3.17
N ARG A 63 4.93 -4.95 2.48
CA ARG A 63 4.96 -4.43 1.11
C ARG A 63 4.41 -3.03 1.10
N THR A 64 5.19 -2.07 0.59
CA THR A 64 4.71 -0.70 0.41
C THR A 64 4.31 -0.51 -1.03
N LEU A 65 3.09 -0.05 -1.25
CA LEU A 65 2.52 0.25 -2.54
C LEU A 65 2.46 1.77 -2.73
N PHE A 66 2.93 2.24 -3.88
CA PHE A 66 2.73 3.60 -4.37
C PHE A 66 1.85 3.58 -5.61
N SER A 67 0.79 4.39 -5.63
CA SER A 67 -0.02 4.61 -6.84
C SER A 67 -0.42 6.08 -6.94
N VAL A 68 -0.37 6.63 -8.16
CA VAL A 68 -0.94 7.95 -8.42
C VAL A 68 -2.38 7.75 -8.87
N VAL A 69 -3.31 8.34 -8.13
CA VAL A 69 -4.75 8.20 -8.33
C VAL A 69 -5.41 9.56 -8.55
N THR A 70 -6.54 9.58 -9.25
CA THR A 70 -7.42 10.75 -9.28
C THR A 70 -8.09 10.94 -7.92
N ASP A 71 -8.55 12.15 -7.62
CA ASP A 71 -9.17 12.42 -6.32
C ASP A 71 -10.48 11.62 -6.13
N GLU A 72 -11.19 11.34 -7.23
CA GLU A 72 -12.40 10.51 -7.25
C GLU A 72 -12.16 9.04 -6.91
N LYS A 73 -10.96 8.53 -7.21
CA LYS A 73 -10.56 7.13 -6.96
C LYS A 73 -9.92 6.92 -5.60
N LEU A 74 -9.62 8.00 -4.87
CA LEU A 74 -8.91 7.92 -3.60
C LEU A 74 -9.71 7.17 -2.53
N GLU A 75 -10.95 7.60 -2.27
CA GLU A 75 -11.80 6.97 -1.26
C GLU A 75 -12.15 5.51 -1.62
N PRO A 76 -12.51 5.16 -2.87
CA PRO A 76 -12.66 3.76 -3.28
C PRO A 76 -11.40 2.92 -3.05
N ALA A 77 -10.21 3.47 -3.30
CA ALA A 77 -8.96 2.77 -3.05
C ALA A 77 -8.71 2.51 -1.55
N PHE A 78 -9.04 3.47 -0.68
CA PHE A 78 -8.99 3.27 0.78
C PHE A 78 -10.00 2.24 1.26
N ALA A 79 -11.21 2.22 0.70
CA ALA A 79 -12.22 1.21 1.00
C ALA A 79 -11.73 -0.19 0.60
N LEU A 80 -11.22 -0.36 -0.62
CA LEU A 80 -10.63 -1.62 -1.08
C LEU A 80 -9.49 -2.08 -0.17
N LEU A 81 -8.59 -1.16 0.22
CA LEU A 81 -7.49 -1.50 1.13
C LEU A 81 -8.01 -2.05 2.46
N GLN A 82 -9.08 -1.47 3.03
CA GLN A 82 -9.70 -1.97 4.25
C GLN A 82 -10.46 -3.29 4.04
N ASP A 83 -11.13 -3.47 2.90
CA ASP A 83 -11.82 -4.71 2.56
C ASP A 83 -10.84 -5.89 2.48
N VAL A 84 -9.67 -5.66 1.89
CA VAL A 84 -8.63 -6.70 1.74
C VAL A 84 -7.79 -6.83 3.01
N CYS A 85 -7.34 -5.72 3.60
CA CYS A 85 -6.40 -5.75 4.72
C CYS A 85 -7.07 -5.98 6.09
N GLY A 86 -8.36 -5.66 6.21
CA GLY A 86 -9.06 -5.51 7.49
C GLY A 86 -9.08 -4.05 7.96
N ASP A 87 -9.57 -3.82 9.17
CA ASP A 87 -9.59 -2.49 9.79
C ASP A 87 -8.15 -1.96 9.96
N LEU A 88 -7.85 -0.82 9.36
CA LEU A 88 -6.51 -0.22 9.41
C LEU A 88 -6.21 0.43 10.77
N ASP A 89 -7.20 0.58 11.65
CA ASP A 89 -7.00 0.99 13.04
C ASP A 89 -6.57 -0.19 13.94
N ASP A 90 -6.70 -1.43 13.48
CA ASP A 90 -6.25 -2.61 14.21
C ASP A 90 -4.72 -2.78 14.19
N PRO A 91 -4.13 -3.40 15.22
CA PRO A 91 -2.72 -3.74 15.21
C PRO A 91 -2.36 -4.67 14.04
N ALA A 92 -1.23 -4.39 13.39
CA ALA A 92 -0.64 -5.24 12.34
C ALA A 92 -1.49 -5.44 11.08
N THR A 93 -2.35 -4.49 10.73
CA THR A 93 -3.10 -4.48 9.45
C THR A 93 -2.42 -3.64 8.37
N GLY A 94 -1.65 -2.62 8.78
CA GLY A 94 -0.88 -1.75 7.88
C GLY A 94 -1.21 -0.29 8.12
N ILE A 95 -0.81 0.59 7.19
CA ILE A 95 -1.28 1.98 7.15
C ILE A 95 -1.49 2.39 5.70
N ALA A 96 -2.42 3.30 5.44
CA ALA A 96 -2.56 3.94 4.14
C ALA A 96 -2.73 5.44 4.32
N PHE A 97 -2.14 6.23 3.43
CA PHE A 97 -2.22 7.68 3.45
C PHE A 97 -1.98 8.24 2.06
N SER A 98 -2.24 9.53 1.88
CA SER A 98 -2.10 10.18 0.58
C SER A 98 -1.35 11.50 0.67
N LEU A 99 -0.70 11.85 -0.44
CA LEU A 99 0.02 13.12 -0.62
C LEU A 99 -0.42 13.81 -1.92
N PRO A 100 -0.57 15.15 -1.93
CA PRO A 100 -0.91 15.87 -3.16
C PRO A 100 0.17 15.73 -4.24
N VAL A 101 -0.23 15.35 -5.46
CA VAL A 101 0.67 15.28 -6.62
C VAL A 101 0.45 16.49 -7.51
N THR A 102 1.47 17.34 -7.60
CA THR A 102 1.43 18.57 -8.42
C THR A 102 1.75 18.31 -9.89
N LYS A 103 2.48 17.23 -10.20
CA LYS A 103 2.85 16.84 -11.56
C LYS A 103 3.10 15.34 -11.65
N VAL A 104 2.60 14.72 -12.72
CA VAL A 104 2.89 13.33 -13.11
C VAL A 104 3.13 13.28 -14.62
N VAL A 105 3.99 12.37 -15.07
CA VAL A 105 4.28 12.11 -16.48
C VAL A 105 4.33 10.60 -16.69
N GLY A 106 3.76 10.10 -17.78
CA GLY A 106 3.76 8.66 -18.10
C GLY A 106 2.80 7.83 -17.26
N LEU A 107 1.76 8.45 -16.70
CA LEU A 107 0.68 7.72 -16.03
C LEU A 107 -0.09 6.90 -17.07
N ALA A 108 -0.29 5.60 -16.80
CA ALA A 108 -1.05 4.74 -17.69
C ALA A 108 -2.52 5.18 -17.75
N PRO A 109 -3.15 5.16 -18.94
CA PRO A 109 -4.59 5.41 -19.05
C PRO A 109 -5.39 4.27 -18.42
N GLU A 110 -6.69 4.46 -18.27
CA GLU A 110 -7.59 3.42 -17.80
C GLU A 110 -7.73 2.29 -18.84
N LEU A 111 -7.91 1.05 -18.38
CA LEU A 111 -8.10 -0.09 -19.28
C LEU A 111 -9.39 0.12 -20.09
N GLY A 112 -9.25 0.27 -21.41
CA GLY A 112 -10.38 0.48 -22.33
C GLY A 112 -10.47 1.88 -22.91
N GLU A 113 -9.73 2.86 -22.37
CA GLU A 113 -9.44 4.09 -23.09
C GLU A 113 -8.32 3.79 -24.08
N SER A 114 -8.67 3.64 -25.36
CA SER A 114 -7.68 3.52 -26.43
C SER A 114 -6.70 4.68 -26.32
N ALA A 115 -5.42 4.38 -26.06
CA ALA A 115 -4.35 5.34 -26.27
C ALA A 115 -4.46 5.82 -27.73
N GLY A 116 -4.86 7.09 -27.92
CA GLY A 116 -4.87 7.71 -29.24
C GLY A 116 -3.49 7.60 -29.89
N PRO A 117 -3.41 7.60 -31.24
CA PRO A 117 -2.15 7.38 -31.93
C PRO A 117 -1.13 8.44 -31.52
N ALA A 118 0.05 7.96 -31.12
CA ALA A 118 1.23 8.75 -30.80
C ALA A 118 1.72 9.59 -31.99
#